data_AF-A0A3S0J5J1-F1
#
_entry.id   AF-A0A3S0J5J1-F1
#
_cell.length_a   1.000
_cell.length_b   1.000
_cell.length_c   1.000
_cell.angle_alpha   90.00
_cell.angle_beta   90.00
_cell.angle_gamma   90.00
#
_symmetry.space_group_name_H-M   'P 1'
#
loop_
_entity.id
_entity.type
_entity.pdbx_description
1 polymer ?
#
loop_
_entity_poly.entity_id
_entity_poly.type
_entity_poly.pdbx_seq_one_letter_code
_entity_poly.pdbx_strand_id
1 'polypeptide(L)'
;MKKLLLFALLLLAAAAQAQYQTPGTGRRFTLAQLSTAAGAAYVAQSGTEWRINDTIRLAATDTLSITTNETIRVAALALVYIDGTLLINPPDTVKFMAQNTAAPWHSMWFSSTAGGSRLRRTVVEYGTGLRVIGADIQLIDCTLRRNVATLNVNGTTRSISNGALSLSGNRALVQNCRFVRNARSAIISPANITTSPIIVDSRFLVNNTDNGNYPQINLGPGTAGQQVQIERNLIVGGGAATNMGGGIGVSNLLGGGGVTQVLMRRNVIRNNRYGLTVIGSNFNAYITQNLIEDNNTNSNALTSGSGMSFSGVQSQVGVVSRNIIRGNLWGVTVIKSSTTAAGGPRISFGNLASADTTNRGFNQFLGNGNGGTIYELYNNNVTTDTIRAENNWWGSALAADVEARITHKTDDATFGFVDYNPFRATGPLAVRGARPLALEVYPNPARTRVTLQAPAAGPLAVTLLDAQGRTVRQQLSATADGRAVLSVNGLGQGLYLYRVEQGGRTATGRLLVE
;
A
#
# COMPACT_ATOMS: atom_id res chain seq x y z
N MET A 1 66.70 26.61 1.36
CA MET A 1 65.36 26.93 0.84
C MET A 1 64.56 25.72 0.37
N LYS A 2 65.10 24.78 -0.42
CA LYS A 2 64.36 23.57 -0.88
C LYS A 2 63.92 22.59 0.23
N LYS A 3 64.62 22.54 1.38
CA LYS A 3 64.27 21.65 2.50
C LYS A 3 63.16 22.19 3.42
N LEU A 4 62.88 23.50 3.43
CA LEU A 4 61.78 24.08 4.20
C LEU A 4 60.42 23.97 3.46
N LEU A 5 60.41 23.98 2.12
CA LEU A 5 59.16 23.76 1.36
C LEU A 5 58.64 22.32 1.47
N LEU A 6 59.53 21.32 1.59
CA LEU A 6 59.13 19.92 1.71
C LEU A 6 58.47 19.63 3.07
N PHE A 7 58.93 20.28 4.14
CA PHE A 7 58.34 20.15 5.48
C PHE A 7 56.99 20.89 5.59
N ALA A 8 56.83 22.02 4.89
CA ALA A 8 55.55 22.73 4.80
C ALA A 8 54.51 21.96 3.97
N LEU A 9 54.90 21.23 2.93
CA LEU A 9 53.98 20.35 2.17
C LEU A 9 53.58 19.07 2.93
N LEU A 10 54.45 18.54 3.81
CA LEU A 10 54.14 17.37 4.63
C LEU A 10 53.23 17.68 5.83
N LEU A 11 53.22 18.93 6.31
CA LEU A 11 52.30 19.42 7.36
C LEU A 11 50.90 19.80 6.82
N LEU A 12 50.73 19.90 5.49
CA LEU A 12 49.45 20.17 4.83
C LEU A 12 48.73 18.91 4.34
N ALA A 13 49.30 17.72 4.57
CA ALA A 13 48.63 16.44 4.32
C ALA A 13 47.70 16.05 5.48
N ALA A 14 46.86 16.98 5.95
CA ALA A 14 45.61 16.56 6.57
C ALA A 14 44.79 15.93 5.44
N ALA A 15 44.78 14.61 5.37
CA ALA A 15 43.90 13.89 4.46
C ALA A 15 42.48 14.42 4.69
N ALA A 16 41.99 15.22 3.74
CA ALA A 16 40.57 15.52 3.65
C ALA A 16 39.89 14.18 3.38
N GLN A 17 39.53 13.48 4.47
CA GLN A 17 38.74 12.28 4.39
C GLN A 17 37.39 12.74 3.81
N ALA A 18 37.02 12.27 2.62
CA ALA A 18 35.74 12.63 2.00
C ALA A 18 34.53 11.99 2.72
N GLN A 19 34.78 11.25 3.80
CA GLN A 19 33.79 10.54 4.61
C GLN A 19 34.39 10.23 5.99
N TYR A 20 33.56 10.18 7.03
CA TYR A 20 33.95 9.68 8.34
C TYR A 20 33.51 8.23 8.53
N GLN A 21 34.37 7.38 9.10
CA GLN A 21 34.00 6.03 9.53
C GLN A 21 34.25 5.87 11.03
N THR A 22 33.32 5.25 11.75
CA THR A 22 33.57 4.91 13.16
C THR A 22 34.69 3.87 13.28
N PRO A 23 35.39 3.80 14.44
CA PRO A 23 36.62 3.00 14.56
C PRO A 23 36.45 1.48 14.37
N GLY A 24 35.23 0.93 14.52
CA GLY A 24 35.01 -0.51 14.47
C GLY A 24 35.51 -1.24 15.71
N THR A 25 35.43 -0.61 16.88
CA THR A 25 35.94 -1.13 18.14
C THR A 25 34.89 -1.85 18.99
N GLY A 26 33.69 -2.08 18.45
CA GLY A 26 32.59 -2.67 19.20
C GLY A 26 31.83 -1.65 20.05
N ARG A 27 32.05 -0.35 19.81
CA ARG A 27 31.53 0.70 20.69
C ARG A 27 30.08 1.01 20.35
N ARG A 28 29.29 1.24 21.40
CA ARG A 28 27.96 1.82 21.29
C ARG A 28 28.04 3.34 21.42
N PHE A 29 27.64 4.05 20.37
CA PHE A 29 27.59 5.50 20.29
C PHE A 29 26.16 6.02 20.53
N THR A 30 26.05 7.11 21.27
CA THR A 30 24.94 8.09 21.14
C THR A 30 25.27 9.10 20.03
N LEU A 31 24.31 9.95 19.64
CA LEU A 31 24.60 11.04 18.68
C LEU A 31 25.69 11.99 19.17
N ALA A 32 25.68 12.34 20.46
CA ALA A 32 26.73 13.17 21.05
C ALA A 32 28.11 12.50 21.00
N GLN A 33 28.18 11.21 21.35
CA GLN A 33 29.44 10.46 21.26
C GLN A 33 29.92 10.31 19.83
N LEU A 34 29.01 10.09 18.88
CA LEU A 34 29.33 10.07 17.45
C LEU A 34 29.84 11.42 16.98
N SER A 35 29.22 12.53 17.40
CA SER A 35 29.66 13.89 17.10
C SER A 35 31.05 14.19 17.63
N THR A 36 31.36 13.80 18.86
CA THR A 36 32.71 13.93 19.43
C THR A 36 33.73 13.09 18.66
N ALA A 37 33.38 11.85 18.27
CA ALA A 37 34.29 10.95 17.57
C ALA A 37 34.51 11.33 16.10
N ALA A 38 33.48 11.88 15.45
CA ALA A 38 33.52 12.30 14.05
C ALA A 38 34.11 13.71 13.88
N GLY A 39 33.90 14.58 14.86
CA GLY A 39 34.16 16.00 14.74
C GLY A 39 33.04 16.76 14.01
N ALA A 40 32.96 18.06 14.27
CA ALA A 40 31.88 18.93 13.79
C ALA A 40 31.80 19.05 12.25
N ALA A 41 32.88 18.70 11.54
CA ALA A 41 32.89 18.64 10.08
C ALA A 41 31.95 17.57 9.51
N TYR A 42 31.65 16.51 10.28
CA TYR A 42 30.78 15.41 9.83
C TYR A 42 29.48 15.34 10.62
N VAL A 43 29.56 15.40 11.96
CA VAL A 43 28.39 15.34 12.83
C VAL A 43 28.49 16.44 13.86
N ALA A 44 27.55 17.37 13.85
CA ALA A 44 27.53 18.51 14.75
C ALA A 44 26.14 18.72 15.36
N GLN A 45 26.10 19.17 16.61
CA GLN A 45 24.89 19.70 17.20
C GLN A 45 24.67 21.15 16.73
N SER A 46 23.44 21.51 16.40
CA SER A 46 23.03 22.83 15.94
C SER A 46 21.71 23.20 16.63
N GLY A 47 21.82 23.93 17.75
CA GLY A 47 20.67 24.18 18.63
C GLY A 47 20.08 22.87 19.16
N THR A 48 18.80 22.64 18.90
CA THR A 48 18.06 21.43 19.29
C THR A 48 18.10 20.32 18.23
N GLU A 49 18.88 20.48 17.17
CA GLU A 49 18.97 19.54 16.06
C GLU A 49 20.39 19.01 15.89
N TRP A 50 20.53 17.87 15.21
CA TRP A 50 21.80 17.33 14.75
C TRP A 50 21.97 17.60 13.27
N ARG A 51 23.21 17.82 12.84
CA ARG A 51 23.59 17.93 11.44
C ARG A 51 24.57 16.84 11.08
N ILE A 52 24.27 16.09 10.03
CA ILE A 52 25.23 15.25 9.31
C ILE A 52 25.67 16.06 8.10
N ASN A 53 26.89 16.58 8.13
CA ASN A 53 27.42 17.54 7.16
C ASN A 53 28.12 16.88 5.97
N ASP A 54 28.54 15.62 6.11
CA ASP A 54 29.11 14.82 5.04
C ASP A 54 28.83 13.33 5.28
N THR A 55 29.27 12.46 4.38
CA THR A 55 29.09 11.02 4.44
C THR A 55 29.68 10.44 5.73
N ILE A 56 28.87 9.62 6.40
CA ILE A 56 29.28 8.87 7.60
C ILE A 56 29.08 7.37 7.38
N ARG A 57 29.97 6.56 7.97
CA ARG A 57 29.93 5.11 7.94
C ARG A 57 30.04 4.53 9.34
N LEU A 58 28.99 3.88 9.82
CA LEU A 58 29.01 3.11 11.06
C LEU A 58 29.65 1.74 10.76
N ALA A 59 30.85 1.51 11.29
CA ALA A 59 31.60 0.27 11.08
C ALA A 59 30.89 -0.97 11.62
N ALA A 60 31.20 -2.14 11.06
CA ALA A 60 30.46 -3.40 11.23
C ALA A 60 30.27 -3.87 12.69
N THR A 61 31.21 -3.55 13.57
CA THR A 61 31.17 -3.94 14.98
C THR A 61 30.55 -2.88 15.88
N ASP A 62 30.39 -1.64 15.40
CA ASP A 62 29.89 -0.53 16.20
C ASP A 62 28.36 -0.45 16.17
N THR A 63 27.79 0.22 17.17
CA THR A 63 26.35 0.47 17.27
C THR A 63 26.07 1.95 17.40
N LEU A 64 25.13 2.50 16.63
CA LEU A 64 24.55 3.82 16.91
C LEU A 64 23.18 3.62 17.57
N SER A 65 23.00 4.20 18.75
CA SER A 65 21.79 4.08 19.55
C SER A 65 21.16 5.45 19.80
N ILE A 66 19.92 5.63 19.37
CA ILE A 66 19.16 6.87 19.53
C ILE A 66 17.87 6.56 20.30
N THR A 67 17.79 7.03 21.54
CA THR A 67 16.68 6.74 22.47
C THR A 67 15.89 7.97 22.88
N THR A 68 16.21 9.13 22.31
CA THR A 68 15.58 10.44 22.53
C THR A 68 14.91 10.92 21.25
N ASN A 69 14.01 11.90 21.37
CA ASN A 69 13.43 12.57 20.21
C ASN A 69 14.51 13.41 19.54
N GLU A 70 14.71 13.23 18.24
CA GLU A 70 15.79 13.91 17.52
C GLU A 70 15.34 14.37 16.15
N THR A 71 15.84 15.53 15.72
CA THR A 71 15.83 15.96 14.32
C THR A 71 17.25 15.98 13.81
N ILE A 72 17.51 15.21 12.74
CA ILE A 72 18.80 15.00 12.14
C ILE A 72 18.73 15.51 10.70
N ARG A 73 19.44 16.61 10.42
CA ARG A 73 19.52 17.22 9.11
C ARG A 73 20.76 16.77 8.35
N VAL A 74 20.55 16.12 7.22
CA VAL A 74 21.60 15.51 6.41
C VAL A 74 21.91 16.42 5.21
N ALA A 75 23.18 16.73 4.99
CA ALA A 75 23.63 17.56 3.88
C ALA A 75 23.33 16.92 2.52
N ALA A 76 23.31 17.76 1.48
CA ALA A 76 23.12 17.31 0.11
C ALA A 76 24.15 16.23 -0.25
N LEU A 77 23.71 15.19 -0.96
CA LEU A 77 24.53 14.05 -1.40
C LEU A 77 25.21 13.22 -0.29
N ALA A 78 25.12 13.62 0.98
CA ALA A 78 25.71 12.83 2.07
C ALA A 78 24.99 11.48 2.23
N LEU A 79 25.79 10.44 2.45
CA LEU A 79 25.35 9.06 2.66
C LEU A 79 25.49 8.68 4.13
N VAL A 80 24.44 8.08 4.70
CA VAL A 80 24.49 7.45 6.02
C VAL A 80 24.65 5.95 5.81
N TYR A 81 25.88 5.45 5.87
CA TYR A 81 26.19 4.04 5.62
C TYR A 81 26.28 3.27 6.94
N ILE A 82 25.62 2.13 7.01
CA ILE A 82 25.47 1.30 8.21
C ILE A 82 25.99 -0.09 7.87
N ASP A 83 27.22 -0.40 8.27
CA ASP A 83 27.70 -1.78 8.38
C ASP A 83 27.38 -2.37 9.75
N GLY A 84 27.46 -1.53 10.79
CA GLY A 84 27.16 -1.93 12.16
C GLY A 84 25.68 -2.03 12.45
N THR A 85 25.31 -1.73 13.69
CA THR A 85 23.92 -1.82 14.14
C THR A 85 23.33 -0.44 14.43
N LEU A 86 22.22 -0.10 13.77
CA LEU A 86 21.45 1.10 14.09
C LEU A 86 20.23 0.76 14.94
N LEU A 87 20.18 1.26 16.16
CA LEU A 87 19.06 1.10 17.10
C LEU A 87 18.39 2.45 17.33
N ILE A 88 17.13 2.58 16.92
CA ILE A 88 16.34 3.79 17.13
C ILE A 88 15.07 3.42 17.88
N ASN A 89 14.88 4.03 19.06
CA ASN A 89 13.69 3.86 19.89
C ASN A 89 13.43 5.10 20.78
N PRO A 90 13.00 6.23 20.18
CA PRO A 90 12.68 7.48 20.90
C PRO A 90 11.42 7.34 21.77
N PRO A 91 11.00 8.36 22.55
CA PRO A 91 9.65 8.41 23.15
C PRO A 91 8.54 8.84 22.18
N ASP A 92 8.87 9.64 21.16
CA ASP A 92 7.97 10.03 20.09
C ASP A 92 8.60 9.71 18.73
N THR A 93 9.58 10.48 18.27
CA THR A 93 10.08 10.39 16.90
C THR A 93 11.57 10.74 16.76
N VAL A 94 12.28 10.02 15.87
CA VAL A 94 13.57 10.46 15.29
C VAL A 94 13.37 10.77 13.82
N LYS A 95 13.79 11.94 13.36
CA LYS A 95 13.58 12.41 12.00
C LYS A 95 14.90 12.64 11.26
N PHE A 96 15.11 11.90 10.18
CA PHE A 96 16.15 12.17 9.18
C PHE A 96 15.56 12.94 8.01
N MET A 97 16.11 14.12 7.72
CA MET A 97 15.67 14.96 6.61
C MET A 97 16.82 15.73 5.97
N ALA A 98 16.64 16.22 4.74
CA ALA A 98 17.63 17.09 4.11
C ALA A 98 17.82 18.41 4.90
N GLN A 99 19.04 18.93 4.90
CA GLN A 99 19.32 20.31 5.34
C GLN A 99 18.62 21.33 4.43
N ASN A 100 18.62 21.09 3.12
CA ASN A 100 17.89 21.84 2.11
C ASN A 100 17.05 20.86 1.27
N THR A 101 15.73 21.00 1.26
CA THR A 101 14.84 20.07 0.54
C THR A 101 14.96 20.16 -0.98
N ALA A 102 15.51 21.26 -1.52
CA ALA A 102 15.84 21.40 -2.94
C ALA A 102 17.17 20.70 -3.30
N ALA A 103 17.96 20.29 -2.31
CA ALA A 103 19.21 19.54 -2.47
C ALA A 103 19.20 18.28 -1.58
N PRO A 104 18.50 17.22 -2.01
CA PRO A 104 18.31 16.00 -1.23
C PRO A 104 19.63 15.32 -0.82
N TRP A 105 19.59 14.62 0.32
CA TRP A 105 20.67 13.74 0.76
C TRP A 105 20.61 12.39 0.04
N HIS A 106 21.72 11.62 0.06
CA HIS A 106 21.80 10.39 -0.72
C HIS A 106 20.83 9.33 -0.20
N SER A 107 21.21 8.54 0.79
CA SER A 107 20.35 7.50 1.36
C SER A 107 20.85 7.14 2.73
N MET A 108 20.06 6.34 3.44
CA MET A 108 20.59 5.51 4.52
C MET A 108 20.71 4.07 4.01
N TRP A 109 21.93 3.55 4.00
CA TRP A 109 22.27 2.28 3.40
C TRP A 109 22.73 1.29 4.47
N PHE A 110 22.03 0.17 4.57
CA PHE A 110 22.38 -0.99 5.39
C PHE A 110 23.08 -2.06 4.54
N SER A 111 24.29 -2.44 4.92
CA SER A 111 25.02 -3.54 4.29
C SER A 111 24.60 -4.89 4.87
N SER A 112 25.21 -5.98 4.40
CA SER A 112 24.87 -7.35 4.81
C SER A 112 25.21 -7.64 6.28
N THR A 113 26.07 -6.85 6.91
CA THR A 113 26.42 -7.01 8.32
C THR A 113 25.45 -6.29 9.27
N ALA A 114 24.52 -5.50 8.74
CA ALA A 114 23.67 -4.62 9.53
C ALA A 114 22.40 -5.28 10.11
N GLY A 115 22.32 -6.61 10.15
CA GLY A 115 21.13 -7.39 10.57
C GLY A 115 20.66 -7.17 12.01
N GLY A 116 21.48 -6.53 12.86
CA GLY A 116 21.06 -6.10 14.20
C GLY A 116 20.14 -4.88 14.22
N SER A 117 19.97 -4.20 13.08
CA SER A 117 19.34 -2.88 13.01
C SER A 117 17.82 -2.91 13.21
N ARG A 118 17.35 -2.04 14.09
CA ARG A 118 15.94 -1.91 14.48
C ARG A 118 15.59 -0.43 14.57
N LEU A 119 14.71 0.01 13.69
CA LEU A 119 14.24 1.38 13.63
C LEU A 119 12.78 1.41 14.10
N ARG A 120 12.52 2.16 15.17
CA ARG A 120 11.19 2.44 15.68
C ARG A 120 10.88 3.92 15.55
N ARG A 121 9.66 4.26 15.11
CA ARG A 121 9.18 5.66 15.04
C ARG A 121 10.18 6.61 14.38
N THR A 122 10.76 6.13 13.28
CA THR A 122 11.74 6.87 12.50
C THR A 122 11.08 7.48 11.26
N VAL A 123 11.32 8.76 11.02
CA VAL A 123 10.88 9.47 9.81
C VAL A 123 12.08 9.65 8.89
N VAL A 124 11.93 9.28 7.62
CA VAL A 124 12.95 9.46 6.57
C VAL A 124 12.31 10.23 5.41
N GLU A 125 12.80 11.44 5.16
CA GLU A 125 12.25 12.31 4.10
C GLU A 125 13.30 13.14 3.37
N TYR A 126 12.95 13.58 2.16
CA TYR A 126 13.78 14.43 1.30
C TYR A 126 15.19 13.89 1.04
N GLY A 127 15.34 12.56 1.02
CA GLY A 127 16.52 11.87 0.48
C GLY A 127 16.09 10.86 -0.58
N THR A 128 16.94 9.87 -0.90
CA THR A 128 16.54 8.76 -1.80
C THR A 128 15.98 7.53 -1.05
N GLY A 129 15.75 7.68 0.26
CA GLY A 129 15.17 6.66 1.11
C GLY A 129 16.20 5.71 1.72
N LEU A 130 15.79 4.46 1.90
CA LEU A 130 16.55 3.40 2.54
C LEU A 130 16.95 2.33 1.52
N ARG A 131 18.19 1.82 1.64
CA ARG A 131 18.69 0.69 0.86
C ARG A 131 19.21 -0.38 1.81
N VAL A 132 18.74 -1.61 1.65
CA VAL A 132 19.10 -2.75 2.51
C VAL A 132 19.56 -3.90 1.65
N ILE A 133 20.81 -4.31 1.82
CA ILE A 133 21.41 -5.38 1.02
C ILE A 133 21.89 -6.48 1.96
N GLY A 134 21.32 -7.67 1.86
CA GLY A 134 21.79 -8.86 2.58
C GLY A 134 21.56 -8.87 4.09
N ALA A 135 20.85 -7.88 4.64
CA ALA A 135 20.57 -7.78 6.07
C ALA A 135 19.07 -7.79 6.38
N ASP A 136 18.70 -8.56 7.39
CA ASP A 136 17.35 -8.60 7.94
C ASP A 136 17.19 -7.49 8.97
N ILE A 137 16.58 -6.38 8.57
CA ILE A 137 16.32 -5.25 9.47
C ILE A 137 14.85 -5.17 9.87
N GLN A 138 14.56 -4.44 10.95
CA GLN A 138 13.19 -4.18 11.40
C GLN A 138 12.86 -2.69 11.30
N LEU A 139 11.75 -2.38 10.62
CA LEU A 139 11.13 -1.07 10.60
C LEU A 139 9.75 -1.19 11.25
N ILE A 140 9.56 -0.50 12.37
CA ILE A 140 8.32 -0.55 13.15
C ILE A 140 7.86 0.89 13.39
N ASP A 141 6.59 1.20 13.10
CA ASP A 141 6.01 2.53 13.28
C ASP A 141 6.76 3.65 12.50
N CYS A 142 7.48 3.29 11.44
CA CYS A 142 8.31 4.23 10.68
C CYS A 142 7.51 4.95 9.60
N THR A 143 7.96 6.14 9.19
CA THR A 143 7.39 6.88 8.05
C THR A 143 8.48 7.21 7.03
N LEU A 144 8.31 6.74 5.80
CA LEU A 144 9.14 7.13 4.67
C LEU A 144 8.31 7.96 3.72
N ARG A 145 8.65 9.25 3.54
CA ARG A 145 7.81 10.16 2.74
C ARG A 145 8.62 11.16 1.94
N ARG A 146 8.08 11.56 0.78
CA ARG A 146 8.68 12.59 -0.08
C ARG A 146 10.15 12.32 -0.42
N ASN A 147 10.55 11.05 -0.48
CA ASN A 147 11.86 10.68 -0.96
C ASN A 147 11.88 10.73 -2.49
N VAL A 148 12.99 11.22 -3.03
CA VAL A 148 13.22 11.36 -4.47
C VAL A 148 13.89 10.10 -5.03
N ALA A 149 13.75 9.85 -6.32
CA ALA A 149 14.41 8.71 -6.97
C ALA A 149 15.79 9.09 -7.56
N THR A 150 16.00 10.38 -7.83
CA THR A 150 17.18 10.90 -8.52
C THR A 150 17.91 11.95 -7.68
N LEU A 151 19.21 12.10 -7.94
CA LEU A 151 20.05 13.17 -7.39
C LEU A 151 20.84 13.84 -8.52
N ASN A 152 21.14 15.12 -8.36
CA ASN A 152 22.05 15.84 -9.23
C ASN A 152 23.47 15.73 -8.68
N VAL A 153 24.34 15.01 -9.39
CA VAL A 153 25.73 14.79 -9.02
C VAL A 153 26.60 15.39 -10.12
N ASN A 154 27.35 16.45 -9.78
CA ASN A 154 28.23 17.17 -10.70
C ASN A 154 27.54 17.59 -12.01
N GLY A 155 26.31 18.12 -11.91
CA GLY A 155 25.51 18.57 -13.06
C GLY A 155 24.78 17.46 -13.83
N THR A 156 24.93 16.19 -13.45
CA THR A 156 24.19 15.08 -14.06
C THR A 156 23.13 14.52 -13.11
N THR A 157 21.89 14.43 -13.57
CA THR A 157 20.81 13.74 -12.85
C THR A 157 21.02 12.22 -12.94
N ARG A 158 21.14 11.54 -11.81
CA ARG A 158 21.33 10.08 -11.72
C ARG A 158 20.18 9.44 -10.97
N SER A 159 19.72 8.28 -11.44
CA SER A 159 18.77 7.44 -10.68
C SER A 159 19.51 6.69 -9.58
N ILE A 160 19.11 6.89 -8.33
CA ILE A 160 19.79 6.35 -7.15
C ILE A 160 19.00 5.22 -6.50
N SER A 161 17.68 5.40 -6.39
CA SER A 161 16.79 4.42 -5.79
C SER A 161 15.49 4.30 -6.59
N ASN A 162 14.95 3.08 -6.68
CA ASN A 162 13.68 2.81 -7.34
C ASN A 162 12.51 2.67 -6.36
N GLY A 163 12.78 2.78 -5.06
CA GLY A 163 11.74 2.87 -4.05
C GLY A 163 12.21 3.55 -2.76
N ALA A 164 11.26 3.98 -1.94
CA ALA A 164 11.58 4.59 -0.64
C ALA A 164 12.30 3.61 0.29
N LEU A 165 12.00 2.32 0.18
CA LEU A 165 12.73 1.21 0.79
C LEU A 165 13.10 0.20 -0.30
N SER A 166 14.38 0.13 -0.64
CA SER A 166 14.93 -0.85 -1.57
C SER A 166 15.53 -2.02 -0.79
N LEU A 167 14.96 -3.21 -0.99
CA LEU A 167 15.38 -4.46 -0.33
C LEU A 167 16.05 -5.38 -1.34
N SER A 168 17.11 -6.08 -0.93
CA SER A 168 17.79 -7.05 -1.76
C SER A 168 18.40 -8.14 -0.89
N GLY A 169 18.04 -9.41 -1.14
CA GLY A 169 18.68 -10.56 -0.49
C GLY A 169 18.38 -10.66 1.00
N ASN A 170 17.18 -10.27 1.45
CA ASN A 170 16.83 -10.22 2.86
C ASN A 170 15.36 -10.60 3.14
N ARG A 171 15.05 -10.68 4.44
CA ARG A 171 13.74 -10.90 5.06
C ARG A 171 13.42 -9.76 6.04
N ALA A 172 13.50 -8.52 5.57
CA ALA A 172 13.17 -7.37 6.41
C ALA A 172 11.72 -7.41 6.92
N LEU A 173 11.52 -6.98 8.18
CA LEU A 173 10.20 -6.76 8.77
C LEU A 173 9.82 -5.28 8.61
N VAL A 174 8.66 -5.04 7.99
CA VAL A 174 8.05 -3.73 7.83
C VAL A 174 6.67 -3.78 8.47
N GLN A 175 6.54 -3.22 9.67
CA GLN A 175 5.33 -3.30 10.49
C GLN A 175 4.81 -1.91 10.87
N ASN A 176 3.51 -1.70 10.72
CA ASN A 176 2.84 -0.44 11.07
C ASN A 176 3.51 0.81 10.47
N CYS A 177 4.10 0.66 9.28
CA CYS A 177 4.86 1.73 8.63
C CYS A 177 3.96 2.54 7.69
N ARG A 178 4.41 3.76 7.36
CA ARG A 178 3.72 4.66 6.43
C ARG A 178 4.66 5.06 5.30
N PHE A 179 4.24 4.82 4.07
CA PHE A 179 4.95 5.23 2.87
C PHE A 179 4.09 6.22 2.10
N VAL A 180 4.54 7.48 2.01
CA VAL A 180 3.67 8.57 1.54
C VAL A 180 4.37 9.44 0.50
N ARG A 181 3.79 9.56 -0.70
CA ARG A 181 4.24 10.49 -1.74
C ARG A 181 5.74 10.41 -2.04
N ASN A 182 6.27 9.19 -2.10
CA ASN A 182 7.62 8.97 -2.60
C ASN A 182 7.61 8.97 -4.13
N ALA A 183 8.74 9.37 -4.73
CA ALA A 183 8.91 9.53 -6.18
C ALA A 183 8.55 8.27 -6.97
N ARG A 184 8.93 7.09 -6.48
CA ARG A 184 8.64 5.78 -7.10
C ARG A 184 7.96 4.84 -6.10
N SER A 185 8.12 3.53 -6.26
CA SER A 185 7.55 2.51 -5.36
C SER A 185 7.83 2.83 -3.89
N ALA A 186 6.94 2.42 -3.00
CA ALA A 186 7.24 2.48 -1.58
C ALA A 186 8.30 1.45 -1.20
N ILE A 187 8.09 0.20 -1.61
CA ILE A 187 8.99 -0.91 -1.36
C ILE A 187 9.32 -1.56 -2.70
N ILE A 188 10.60 -1.82 -2.94
CA ILE A 188 11.05 -2.56 -4.13
C ILE A 188 12.05 -3.66 -3.77
N SER A 189 12.03 -4.77 -4.50
CA SER A 189 13.14 -5.72 -4.59
C SER A 189 13.52 -6.03 -6.04
N PRO A 190 14.79 -6.35 -6.33
CA PRO A 190 15.24 -6.57 -7.70
C PRO A 190 14.79 -7.93 -8.24
N ALA A 191 14.68 -8.04 -9.57
CA ALA A 191 14.23 -9.27 -10.24
C ALA A 191 15.26 -10.42 -10.20
N ASN A 192 16.53 -10.14 -9.91
CA ASN A 192 17.63 -11.09 -9.97
C ASN A 192 18.15 -11.54 -8.60
N ILE A 193 17.60 -11.04 -7.49
CA ILE A 193 18.01 -11.42 -6.14
C ILE A 193 16.77 -11.74 -5.31
N THR A 194 16.71 -12.96 -4.77
CA THR A 194 15.58 -13.42 -3.98
C THR A 194 15.43 -12.61 -2.69
N THR A 195 14.22 -12.12 -2.42
CA THR A 195 13.94 -11.24 -1.28
C THR A 195 12.54 -11.57 -0.73
N SER A 196 12.44 -11.97 0.54
CA SER A 196 11.20 -12.46 1.16
C SER A 196 10.76 -11.60 2.36
N PRO A 197 10.35 -10.33 2.15
CA PRO A 197 10.01 -9.43 3.24
C PRO A 197 8.68 -9.80 3.90
N ILE A 198 8.51 -9.31 5.14
CA ILE A 198 7.25 -9.36 5.89
C ILE A 198 6.72 -7.93 5.99
N ILE A 199 5.63 -7.63 5.28
CA ILE A 199 5.03 -6.30 5.16
C ILE A 199 3.62 -6.37 5.75
N VAL A 200 3.46 -5.83 6.95
CA VAL A 200 2.22 -5.99 7.72
C VAL A 200 1.72 -4.69 8.31
N ASP A 201 0.40 -4.56 8.40
CA ASP A 201 -0.30 -3.49 9.12
C ASP A 201 0.11 -2.07 8.66
N SER A 202 0.61 -1.94 7.43
CA SER A 202 1.24 -0.72 6.91
C SER A 202 0.35 0.04 5.92
N ARG A 203 0.69 1.31 5.67
CA ARG A 203 -0.07 2.20 4.77
C ARG A 203 0.81 2.73 3.65
N PHE A 204 0.36 2.55 2.42
CA PHE A 204 1.01 2.96 1.19
C PHE A 204 0.10 3.96 0.49
N LEU A 205 0.47 5.24 0.53
CA LEU A 205 -0.41 6.34 0.14
C LEU A 205 0.26 7.20 -0.91
N VAL A 206 -0.25 7.11 -2.15
CA VAL A 206 0.09 8.01 -3.25
C VAL A 206 1.61 8.06 -3.51
N ASN A 207 2.30 6.93 -3.33
CA ASN A 207 3.68 6.81 -3.84
C ASN A 207 3.64 6.74 -5.37
N ASN A 208 4.81 6.80 -5.99
CA ASN A 208 4.98 6.97 -7.43
C ASN A 208 4.56 8.36 -7.94
N THR A 209 5.06 9.43 -7.30
CA THR A 209 4.81 10.80 -7.77
C THR A 209 5.52 11.15 -9.09
N ASP A 210 6.52 10.36 -9.50
CA ASP A 210 7.14 10.45 -10.84
C ASP A 210 6.20 9.94 -11.95
N ASN A 211 5.08 9.30 -11.56
CA ASN A 211 4.08 8.74 -12.47
C ASN A 211 4.67 7.75 -13.51
N GLY A 212 5.62 6.92 -13.08
CA GLY A 212 6.14 5.81 -13.89
C GLY A 212 5.37 4.51 -13.69
N ASN A 213 5.73 3.44 -14.40
CA ASN A 213 5.13 2.11 -14.19
C ASN A 213 5.72 1.43 -12.94
N TYR A 214 5.43 1.98 -11.77
CA TYR A 214 5.97 1.52 -10.48
C TYR A 214 4.80 1.25 -9.52
N PRO A 215 4.51 -0.01 -9.15
CA PRO A 215 3.49 -0.28 -8.16
C PRO A 215 3.91 0.21 -6.77
N GLN A 216 2.96 0.41 -5.86
CA GLN A 216 3.25 0.81 -4.48
C GLN A 216 4.20 -0.20 -3.82
N ILE A 217 3.96 -1.49 -4.00
CA ILE A 217 4.85 -2.58 -3.59
C ILE A 217 5.28 -3.33 -4.86
N ASN A 218 6.58 -3.41 -5.12
CA ASN A 218 7.15 -4.02 -6.33
C ASN A 218 8.22 -5.06 -5.99
N LEU A 219 7.89 -6.35 -6.00
CA LEU A 219 8.82 -7.39 -5.56
C LEU A 219 9.23 -8.31 -6.71
N GLY A 220 10.52 -8.62 -6.75
CA GLY A 220 11.09 -9.72 -7.52
C GLY A 220 10.80 -11.10 -6.88
N PRO A 221 11.58 -12.14 -7.22
CA PRO A 221 11.39 -13.48 -6.70
C PRO A 221 11.66 -13.55 -5.19
N GLY A 222 10.99 -14.47 -4.50
CA GLY A 222 11.19 -14.77 -3.09
C GLY A 222 12.22 -15.88 -2.86
N THR A 223 12.77 -15.91 -1.65
CA THR A 223 13.68 -16.95 -1.19
C THR A 223 12.92 -18.26 -0.97
N ALA A 224 13.42 -19.37 -1.51
CA ALA A 224 12.80 -20.68 -1.35
C ALA A 224 12.63 -21.05 0.13
N GLY A 225 11.47 -21.59 0.50
CA GLY A 225 11.13 -21.90 1.90
C GLY A 225 10.77 -20.70 2.77
N GLN A 226 10.93 -19.46 2.29
CA GLN A 226 10.55 -18.25 3.00
C GLN A 226 9.42 -17.52 2.29
N GLN A 227 8.23 -17.54 2.89
CA GLN A 227 7.06 -16.88 2.34
C GLN A 227 7.22 -15.35 2.39
N VAL A 228 6.98 -14.69 1.26
CA VAL A 228 6.73 -13.25 1.16
C VAL A 228 5.36 -12.97 1.77
N GLN A 229 5.28 -12.09 2.77
CA GLN A 229 4.02 -11.76 3.44
C GLN A 229 3.65 -10.30 3.18
N ILE A 230 2.44 -10.07 2.66
CA ILE A 230 1.85 -8.75 2.47
C ILE A 230 0.46 -8.82 3.09
N GLU A 231 0.33 -8.43 4.35
CA GLU A 231 -0.91 -8.62 5.10
C GLU A 231 -1.45 -7.37 5.79
N ARG A 232 -2.77 -7.21 5.78
CA ARG A 232 -3.47 -6.14 6.54
C ARG A 232 -2.99 -4.73 6.19
N ASN A 233 -2.55 -4.53 4.94
CA ASN A 233 -2.07 -3.23 4.48
C ASN A 233 -3.18 -2.42 3.81
N LEU A 234 -3.08 -1.10 3.89
CA LEU A 234 -3.85 -0.16 3.09
C LEU A 234 -2.99 0.37 1.95
N ILE A 235 -3.39 0.16 0.70
CA ILE A 235 -2.64 0.50 -0.50
C ILE A 235 -3.52 1.36 -1.40
N VAL A 236 -3.19 2.65 -1.47
CA VAL A 236 -3.99 3.66 -2.17
C VAL A 236 -3.09 4.42 -3.15
N GLY A 237 -3.42 4.35 -4.44
CA GLY A 237 -2.71 5.11 -5.47
C GLY A 237 -3.12 6.58 -5.50
N GLY A 238 -2.48 7.37 -6.35
CA GLY A 238 -2.71 8.82 -6.43
C GLY A 238 -3.85 9.25 -7.37
N GLY A 239 -4.72 8.33 -7.80
CA GLY A 239 -5.82 8.67 -8.70
C GLY A 239 -5.33 9.10 -10.09
N ALA A 240 -6.08 10.00 -10.73
CA ALA A 240 -5.77 10.51 -12.07
C ALA A 240 -4.44 11.30 -12.14
N ALA A 241 -3.99 11.91 -11.05
CA ALA A 241 -2.77 12.73 -11.02
C ALA A 241 -1.48 11.90 -11.15
N THR A 242 -1.50 10.65 -10.67
CA THR A 242 -0.37 9.70 -10.79
C THR A 242 -0.91 8.32 -11.14
N ASN A 243 -1.52 8.23 -12.33
CA ASN A 243 -2.29 7.07 -12.77
C ASN A 243 -1.44 5.90 -13.29
N MET A 244 -0.11 5.99 -13.28
CA MET A 244 0.77 4.92 -13.76
C MET A 244 1.18 3.94 -12.66
N GLY A 245 0.93 4.26 -11.39
CA GLY A 245 1.29 3.40 -10.25
C GLY A 245 0.27 2.29 -9.98
N GLY A 246 0.70 1.03 -10.06
CA GLY A 246 -0.09 -0.13 -9.61
C GLY A 246 -0.15 -0.28 -8.09
N GLY A 247 -0.97 -1.21 -7.59
CA GLY A 247 -1.04 -1.53 -6.16
C GLY A 247 0.10 -2.43 -5.71
N ILE A 248 -0.01 -3.74 -5.97
CA ILE A 248 1.01 -4.74 -5.66
C ILE A 248 1.48 -5.43 -6.96
N GLY A 249 2.78 -5.49 -7.19
CA GLY A 249 3.38 -6.35 -8.21
C GLY A 249 4.35 -7.33 -7.59
N VAL A 250 4.20 -8.62 -7.88
CA VAL A 250 5.20 -9.66 -7.60
C VAL A 250 5.57 -10.34 -8.90
N SER A 251 6.87 -10.51 -9.15
CA SER A 251 7.35 -10.99 -10.45
C SER A 251 8.58 -11.88 -10.36
N ASN A 252 8.60 -12.92 -11.19
CA ASN A 252 9.75 -13.80 -11.41
C ASN A 252 9.96 -13.94 -12.93
N LEU A 253 10.44 -12.85 -13.52
CA LEU A 253 10.61 -12.72 -14.97
C LEU A 253 11.87 -13.42 -15.49
N LEU A 254 12.88 -13.58 -14.64
CA LEU A 254 14.15 -14.19 -15.01
C LEU A 254 14.16 -15.71 -14.80
N GLY A 255 13.06 -16.28 -14.30
CA GLY A 255 12.95 -17.70 -13.96
C GLY A 255 13.92 -18.15 -12.85
N GLY A 256 14.56 -17.20 -12.17
CA GLY A 256 15.55 -17.44 -11.13
C GLY A 256 14.89 -17.68 -9.76
N GLY A 257 15.65 -18.33 -8.86
CA GLY A 257 15.17 -18.71 -7.53
C GLY A 257 14.28 -19.96 -7.54
N GLY A 258 14.02 -20.51 -6.35
CA GLY A 258 13.04 -21.57 -6.17
C GLY A 258 11.61 -21.05 -6.31
N VAL A 259 10.62 -21.89 -5.98
CA VAL A 259 9.21 -21.49 -6.01
C VAL A 259 8.96 -20.36 -5.01
N THR A 260 8.58 -19.18 -5.51
CA THR A 260 8.22 -18.03 -4.69
C THR A 260 6.87 -18.28 -4.02
N GLN A 261 6.88 -18.47 -2.70
CA GLN A 261 5.68 -18.54 -1.88
C GLN A 261 5.26 -17.13 -1.50
N VAL A 262 4.04 -16.71 -1.84
CA VAL A 262 3.53 -15.38 -1.50
C VAL A 262 2.16 -15.46 -0.85
N LEU A 263 2.00 -14.77 0.28
CA LEU A 263 0.73 -14.59 0.97
C LEU A 263 0.34 -13.11 0.92
N MET A 264 -0.74 -12.83 0.20
CA MET A 264 -1.34 -11.50 0.10
C MET A 264 -2.73 -11.54 0.72
N ARG A 265 -2.85 -11.10 1.97
CA ARG A 265 -4.06 -11.35 2.77
C ARG A 265 -4.60 -10.12 3.49
N ARG A 266 -5.92 -9.94 3.50
CA ARG A 266 -6.60 -8.86 4.25
C ARG A 266 -6.13 -7.45 3.91
N ASN A 267 -5.62 -7.23 2.70
CA ASN A 267 -5.25 -5.91 2.24
C ASN A 267 -6.47 -5.17 1.67
N VAL A 268 -6.42 -3.84 1.73
CA VAL A 268 -7.32 -2.94 1.00
C VAL A 268 -6.53 -2.25 -0.09
N ILE A 269 -6.87 -2.48 -1.36
CA ILE A 269 -6.13 -2.02 -2.52
C ILE A 269 -7.06 -1.24 -3.44
N ARG A 270 -6.83 0.06 -3.58
CA ARG A 270 -7.72 0.92 -4.38
C ARG A 270 -7.07 2.13 -5.02
N ASN A 271 -7.74 2.67 -6.04
CA ASN A 271 -7.32 3.89 -6.73
C ASN A 271 -5.89 3.80 -7.29
N ASN A 272 -5.50 2.60 -7.75
CA ASN A 272 -4.24 2.37 -8.46
C ASN A 272 -4.50 2.13 -9.96
N ARG A 273 -3.43 2.09 -10.75
CA ARG A 273 -3.46 1.67 -12.16
C ARG A 273 -4.05 0.28 -12.34
N TYR A 274 -3.73 -0.63 -11.41
CA TYR A 274 -4.22 -2.00 -11.30
C TYR A 274 -4.10 -2.40 -9.82
N GLY A 275 -4.89 -3.39 -9.37
CA GLY A 275 -4.88 -3.82 -7.97
C GLY A 275 -3.64 -4.64 -7.62
N LEU A 276 -3.57 -5.86 -8.13
CA LEU A 276 -2.50 -6.83 -7.85
C LEU A 276 -2.08 -7.55 -9.13
N THR A 277 -0.79 -7.81 -9.30
CA THR A 277 -0.29 -8.67 -10.38
C THR A 277 0.75 -9.68 -9.91
N VAL A 278 0.65 -10.90 -10.46
CA VAL A 278 1.65 -11.98 -10.36
C VAL A 278 2.15 -12.27 -11.76
N ILE A 279 3.45 -12.07 -12.00
CA ILE A 279 4.02 -12.16 -13.34
C ILE A 279 5.18 -13.15 -13.40
N GLY A 280 5.20 -14.01 -14.42
CA GLY A 280 6.29 -14.95 -14.69
C GLY A 280 6.01 -16.36 -14.18
N SER A 281 7.05 -17.07 -13.80
CA SER A 281 7.02 -18.51 -13.48
C SER A 281 7.31 -18.80 -12.00
N ASN A 282 7.11 -20.05 -11.58
CA ASN A 282 7.54 -20.58 -10.29
C ASN A 282 6.98 -19.81 -9.08
N PHE A 283 5.66 -19.65 -9.06
CA PHE A 283 4.93 -19.01 -7.95
C PHE A 283 3.96 -19.98 -7.33
N ASN A 284 3.77 -19.84 -6.02
CA ASN A 284 2.61 -20.35 -5.31
C ASN A 284 1.98 -19.20 -4.52
N ALA A 285 0.89 -18.64 -5.05
CA ALA A 285 0.29 -17.41 -4.53
C ALA A 285 -1.01 -17.70 -3.76
N TYR A 286 -1.04 -17.31 -2.48
CA TYR A 286 -2.26 -17.31 -1.66
C TYR A 286 -2.76 -15.88 -1.51
N ILE A 287 -3.84 -15.56 -2.22
CA ILE A 287 -4.45 -14.23 -2.25
C ILE A 287 -5.81 -14.34 -1.61
N THR A 288 -5.94 -13.93 -0.35
CA THR A 288 -7.17 -14.19 0.41
C THR A 288 -7.70 -13.01 1.21
N GLN A 289 -9.01 -12.88 1.30
CA GLN A 289 -9.67 -11.89 2.17
C GLN A 289 -9.30 -10.43 1.86
N ASN A 290 -8.88 -10.11 0.65
CA ASN A 290 -8.55 -8.74 0.25
C ASN A 290 -9.80 -8.00 -0.27
N LEU A 291 -9.82 -6.68 -0.11
CA LEU A 291 -10.71 -5.77 -0.82
C LEU A 291 -9.91 -5.08 -1.92
N ILE A 292 -10.29 -5.30 -3.18
CA ILE A 292 -9.63 -4.76 -4.36
C ILE A 292 -10.67 -3.99 -5.16
N GLU A 293 -10.64 -2.67 -5.05
CA GLU A 293 -11.68 -1.81 -5.61
C GLU A 293 -11.13 -0.63 -6.38
N ASP A 294 -11.84 -0.23 -7.44
CA ASP A 294 -11.59 1.04 -8.14
C ASP A 294 -10.12 1.23 -8.57
N ASN A 295 -9.46 0.15 -8.97
CA ASN A 295 -8.10 0.22 -9.54
C ASN A 295 -8.18 0.44 -11.04
N ASN A 296 -8.72 1.59 -11.43
CA ASN A 296 -9.05 1.98 -12.80
C ASN A 296 -8.54 3.40 -13.15
N THR A 297 -7.52 3.88 -12.44
CA THR A 297 -7.07 5.28 -12.55
C THR A 297 -6.48 5.60 -13.93
N ASN A 298 -5.97 4.59 -14.62
CA ASN A 298 -5.64 4.64 -16.03
C ASN A 298 -6.79 3.99 -16.81
N SER A 299 -7.35 4.70 -17.77
CA SER A 299 -8.50 4.25 -18.56
C SER A 299 -8.14 3.25 -19.67
N ASN A 300 -6.85 3.04 -19.95
CA ASN A 300 -6.41 2.11 -20.98
C ASN A 300 -6.51 0.66 -20.47
N ALA A 301 -7.65 0.02 -20.76
CA ALA A 301 -7.93 -1.36 -20.39
C ALA A 301 -6.92 -2.38 -20.96
N LEU A 302 -6.19 -2.07 -22.04
CA LEU A 302 -5.20 -2.99 -22.62
C LEU A 302 -3.92 -3.10 -21.78
N THR A 303 -3.63 -2.11 -20.95
CA THR A 303 -2.37 -2.04 -20.18
C THR A 303 -2.58 -1.76 -18.70
N SER A 304 -3.82 -1.78 -18.22
CA SER A 304 -4.16 -1.40 -16.85
C SER A 304 -5.55 -1.91 -16.45
N GLY A 305 -5.92 -1.66 -15.20
CA GLY A 305 -7.30 -1.76 -14.77
C GLY A 305 -7.72 -3.12 -14.22
N SER A 306 -6.86 -4.13 -14.24
CA SER A 306 -7.17 -5.40 -13.59
C SER A 306 -7.19 -5.27 -12.08
N GLY A 307 -8.24 -5.77 -11.43
CA GLY A 307 -8.26 -5.99 -9.99
C GLY A 307 -7.15 -6.97 -9.60
N MET A 308 -7.11 -8.13 -10.26
CA MET A 308 -5.99 -9.06 -10.20
C MET A 308 -5.54 -9.47 -11.61
N SER A 309 -4.23 -9.60 -11.83
CA SER A 309 -3.68 -10.11 -13.08
C SER A 309 -2.65 -11.19 -12.84
N PHE A 310 -2.83 -12.33 -13.52
CA PHE A 310 -1.95 -13.48 -13.52
C PHE A 310 -1.42 -13.67 -14.93
N SER A 311 -0.14 -13.38 -15.14
CA SER A 311 0.49 -13.46 -16.46
C SER A 311 1.71 -14.37 -16.38
N GLY A 312 1.72 -15.50 -17.09
CA GLY A 312 2.82 -16.44 -16.96
C GLY A 312 2.60 -17.81 -17.59
N VAL A 313 3.15 -18.83 -16.92
CA VAL A 313 3.23 -20.23 -17.38
C VAL A 313 2.65 -21.18 -16.33
N GLN A 314 2.57 -22.47 -16.65
CA GLN A 314 1.99 -23.52 -15.78
C GLN A 314 2.61 -23.67 -14.38
N SER A 315 3.84 -23.21 -14.15
CA SER A 315 4.44 -23.22 -12.80
C SER A 315 4.02 -22.05 -11.91
N GLN A 316 3.16 -21.16 -12.42
CA GLN A 316 2.45 -20.17 -11.61
C GLN A 316 1.15 -20.80 -11.10
N VAL A 317 1.16 -21.24 -9.85
CA VAL A 317 0.02 -21.87 -9.16
C VAL A 317 -0.44 -21.01 -7.98
N GLY A 318 -1.60 -21.32 -7.41
CA GLY A 318 -2.07 -20.64 -6.20
C GLY A 318 -3.57 -20.75 -5.94
N VAL A 319 -3.98 -20.07 -4.88
CA VAL A 319 -5.36 -20.01 -4.40
C VAL A 319 -5.78 -18.56 -4.23
N VAL A 320 -6.93 -18.22 -4.82
CA VAL A 320 -7.63 -16.95 -4.66
C VAL A 320 -8.96 -17.24 -4.00
N SER A 321 -9.14 -16.80 -2.75
CA SER A 321 -10.38 -17.09 -2.01
C SER A 321 -10.82 -15.96 -1.08
N ARG A 322 -12.13 -15.81 -0.91
CA ARG A 322 -12.75 -14.85 0.02
C ARG A 322 -12.40 -13.38 -0.26
N ASN A 323 -12.01 -13.03 -1.48
CA ASN A 323 -11.73 -11.63 -1.85
C ASN A 323 -13.00 -10.91 -2.32
N ILE A 324 -13.01 -9.58 -2.19
CA ILE A 324 -14.00 -8.71 -2.84
C ILE A 324 -13.26 -7.92 -3.92
N ILE A 325 -13.70 -8.06 -5.17
CA ILE A 325 -13.08 -7.45 -6.34
C ILE A 325 -14.16 -6.68 -7.09
N ARG A 326 -14.07 -5.34 -7.14
CA ARG A 326 -15.15 -4.50 -7.68
C ARG A 326 -14.70 -3.20 -8.33
N GLY A 327 -15.47 -2.69 -9.29
CA GLY A 327 -15.24 -1.36 -9.87
C GLY A 327 -13.91 -1.20 -10.64
N ASN A 328 -13.21 -2.30 -10.93
CA ASN A 328 -11.99 -2.29 -11.74
C ASN A 328 -12.35 -2.37 -13.24
N LEU A 329 -11.42 -2.11 -14.17
CA LEU A 329 -11.69 -2.28 -15.62
C LEU A 329 -11.81 -3.76 -16.01
N TRP A 330 -11.09 -4.62 -15.29
CA TRP A 330 -11.19 -6.07 -15.34
C TRP A 330 -11.24 -6.59 -13.91
N GLY A 331 -12.06 -7.59 -13.59
CA GLY A 331 -12.06 -8.22 -12.29
C GLY A 331 -10.75 -9.00 -12.12
N VAL A 332 -10.61 -10.04 -12.93
CA VAL A 332 -9.39 -10.85 -13.02
C VAL A 332 -9.01 -11.10 -14.46
N THR A 333 -7.72 -11.01 -14.77
CA THR A 333 -7.16 -11.45 -16.05
C THR A 333 -6.19 -12.60 -15.83
N VAL A 334 -6.39 -13.72 -16.52
CA VAL A 334 -5.45 -14.85 -16.58
C VAL A 334 -4.90 -14.96 -18.00
N ILE A 335 -3.59 -14.79 -18.15
CA ILE A 335 -2.94 -14.55 -19.44
C ILE A 335 -1.73 -15.48 -19.58
N LYS A 336 -1.69 -16.26 -20.67
CA LYS A 336 -0.51 -17.05 -21.05
C LYS A 336 0.65 -16.16 -21.50
N SER A 337 1.89 -16.52 -21.18
CA SER A 337 3.07 -15.70 -21.49
C SER A 337 3.36 -15.52 -22.97
N SER A 338 2.90 -16.43 -23.82
CA SER A 338 2.97 -16.34 -25.28
C SER A 338 1.84 -17.15 -25.93
N THR A 339 1.54 -16.87 -27.19
CA THR A 339 0.56 -17.62 -27.99
C THR A 339 0.97 -19.08 -28.24
N THR A 340 2.26 -19.39 -28.12
CA THR A 340 2.85 -20.72 -28.30
C THR A 340 3.21 -21.41 -26.99
N ALA A 341 2.85 -20.83 -25.84
CA ALA A 341 3.17 -21.41 -24.54
C ALA A 341 2.49 -22.79 -24.39
N ALA A 342 3.23 -23.77 -23.89
CA ALA A 342 2.70 -25.12 -23.65
C ALA A 342 1.68 -25.18 -22.49
N GLY A 343 1.65 -24.15 -21.65
CA GLY A 343 0.78 -24.02 -20.48
C GLY A 343 0.80 -22.59 -19.96
N GLY A 344 -0.28 -22.14 -19.34
CA GLY A 344 -0.34 -20.83 -18.69
C GLY A 344 -0.70 -20.94 -17.21
N PRO A 345 -1.00 -19.83 -16.52
CA PRO A 345 -1.16 -19.83 -15.06
C PRO A 345 -2.27 -20.80 -14.60
N ARG A 346 -2.01 -21.54 -13.51
CA ARG A 346 -2.92 -22.53 -12.92
C ARG A 346 -3.42 -22.07 -11.55
N ILE A 347 -4.03 -20.90 -11.53
CA ILE A 347 -4.59 -20.29 -10.32
C ILE A 347 -5.99 -20.85 -10.08
N SER A 348 -6.26 -21.29 -8.85
CA SER A 348 -7.60 -21.72 -8.44
C SER A 348 -8.31 -20.59 -7.72
N PHE A 349 -9.53 -20.28 -8.18
CA PHE A 349 -10.47 -19.37 -7.54
C PHE A 349 -11.51 -20.14 -6.72
N GLY A 350 -11.29 -21.43 -6.43
CA GLY A 350 -12.20 -22.33 -5.73
C GLY A 350 -12.28 -23.69 -6.39
N ASN A 351 -12.00 -24.74 -5.62
CA ASN A 351 -12.13 -26.14 -6.01
C ASN A 351 -12.64 -26.95 -4.81
N LEU A 352 -13.91 -27.32 -4.82
CA LEU A 352 -14.57 -28.01 -3.71
C LEU A 352 -14.03 -29.43 -3.49
N ALA A 353 -13.42 -30.04 -4.50
CA ALA A 353 -12.74 -31.32 -4.37
C ALA A 353 -11.32 -31.19 -3.76
N SER A 354 -10.79 -29.98 -3.61
CA SER A 354 -9.46 -29.77 -3.05
C SER A 354 -9.42 -30.12 -1.54
N ALA A 355 -8.34 -30.77 -1.12
CA ALA A 355 -8.02 -30.97 0.29
C ALA A 355 -7.63 -29.66 0.99
N ASP A 356 -7.14 -28.66 0.23
CA ASP A 356 -6.82 -27.34 0.77
C ASP A 356 -8.10 -26.59 1.16
N THR A 357 -8.32 -26.43 2.46
CA THR A 357 -9.50 -25.75 3.01
C THR A 357 -9.54 -24.24 2.73
N THR A 358 -8.43 -23.67 2.26
CA THR A 358 -8.42 -22.29 1.76
C THR A 358 -8.98 -22.20 0.34
N ASN A 359 -8.89 -23.27 -0.46
CA ASN A 359 -9.32 -23.31 -1.85
C ASN A 359 -10.83 -23.59 -2.02
N ARG A 360 -11.66 -22.73 -1.43
CA ARG A 360 -13.12 -22.90 -1.38
C ARG A 360 -13.90 -21.83 -2.15
N GLY A 361 -13.22 -20.97 -2.90
CA GLY A 361 -13.81 -19.82 -3.55
C GLY A 361 -14.26 -18.75 -2.56
N PHE A 362 -15.55 -18.45 -2.53
CA PHE A 362 -16.15 -17.32 -1.79
C PHE A 362 -15.64 -15.94 -2.20
N ASN A 363 -15.05 -15.81 -3.38
CA ASN A 363 -14.77 -14.50 -3.95
C ASN A 363 -16.08 -13.82 -4.37
N GLN A 364 -16.07 -12.49 -4.36
CA GLN A 364 -17.16 -11.66 -4.83
C GLN A 364 -16.63 -10.76 -5.95
N PHE A 365 -17.16 -10.96 -7.15
CA PHE A 365 -16.85 -10.19 -8.34
C PHE A 365 -18.05 -9.30 -8.67
N LEU A 366 -17.86 -7.98 -8.64
CA LEU A 366 -18.94 -7.01 -8.68
C LEU A 366 -18.60 -5.79 -9.55
N GLY A 367 -19.22 -5.70 -10.72
CA GLY A 367 -19.19 -4.49 -11.52
C GLY A 367 -17.78 -4.15 -12.02
N ASN A 368 -16.98 -5.16 -12.31
CA ASN A 368 -15.70 -4.93 -12.98
C ASN A 368 -15.93 -4.94 -14.49
N GLY A 369 -15.53 -3.89 -15.21
CA GLY A 369 -15.86 -3.77 -16.61
C GLY A 369 -15.27 -2.56 -17.30
N ASN A 370 -15.26 -2.62 -18.63
CA ASN A 370 -14.77 -1.57 -19.50
C ASN A 370 -15.57 -1.56 -20.81
N GLY A 371 -15.63 -0.41 -21.49
CA GLY A 371 -16.38 -0.29 -22.75
C GLY A 371 -17.89 -0.57 -22.64
N GLY A 372 -18.47 -0.50 -21.43
CA GLY A 372 -19.87 -0.87 -21.17
C GLY A 372 -20.10 -2.37 -20.92
N THR A 373 -19.08 -3.20 -21.03
CA THR A 373 -19.15 -4.65 -20.81
C THR A 373 -18.55 -5.03 -19.46
N ILE A 374 -19.15 -6.02 -18.80
CA ILE A 374 -18.66 -6.59 -17.54
C ILE A 374 -17.68 -7.73 -17.83
N TYR A 375 -16.52 -7.68 -17.18
CA TYR A 375 -15.45 -8.66 -17.28
C TYR A 375 -15.00 -9.07 -15.87
N GLU A 376 -15.78 -9.93 -15.20
CA GLU A 376 -15.45 -10.38 -13.85
C GLU A 376 -14.23 -11.32 -13.85
N LEU A 377 -14.11 -12.19 -14.86
CA LEU A 377 -12.93 -13.02 -15.11
C LEU A 377 -12.71 -13.16 -16.63
N TYR A 378 -11.50 -12.85 -17.08
CA TYR A 378 -11.05 -12.98 -18.46
C TYR A 378 -9.92 -14.01 -18.56
N ASN A 379 -10.20 -15.17 -19.15
CA ASN A 379 -9.31 -16.33 -19.19
C ASN A 379 -8.65 -16.53 -20.56
N ASN A 380 -7.77 -15.62 -20.97
CA ASN A 380 -6.91 -15.80 -22.13
C ASN A 380 -5.70 -16.70 -21.81
N ASN A 381 -6.00 -17.89 -21.30
CA ASN A 381 -5.03 -18.94 -21.02
C ASN A 381 -4.95 -19.92 -22.22
N VAL A 382 -4.18 -21.00 -22.10
CA VAL A 382 -4.17 -22.09 -23.08
C VAL A 382 -5.43 -22.95 -22.93
N THR A 383 -5.90 -23.55 -24.01
CA THR A 383 -7.15 -24.33 -24.07
C THR A 383 -7.14 -25.60 -23.25
N THR A 384 -5.94 -26.10 -22.90
CA THR A 384 -5.70 -27.31 -22.10
C THR A 384 -5.72 -27.06 -20.59
N ASP A 385 -5.59 -25.80 -20.15
CA ASP A 385 -5.58 -25.44 -18.74
C ASP A 385 -6.96 -24.92 -18.31
N THR A 386 -7.61 -25.67 -17.42
CA THR A 386 -8.90 -25.28 -16.82
C THR A 386 -8.66 -24.48 -15.55
N ILE A 387 -9.32 -23.32 -15.45
CA ILE A 387 -9.38 -22.54 -14.22
C ILE A 387 -10.59 -23.00 -13.40
N ARG A 388 -10.35 -23.49 -12.19
CA ARG A 388 -11.41 -23.80 -11.21
C ARG A 388 -11.83 -22.53 -10.48
N ALA A 389 -13.11 -22.18 -10.53
CA ALA A 389 -13.69 -20.97 -9.96
C ALA A 389 -15.03 -21.25 -9.26
N GLU A 390 -15.10 -22.38 -8.58
CA GLU A 390 -16.29 -22.85 -7.88
C GLU A 390 -16.58 -22.01 -6.62
N ASN A 391 -17.85 -21.98 -6.24
CA ASN A 391 -18.40 -21.39 -5.02
C ASN A 391 -18.09 -19.88 -4.86
N ASN A 392 -18.08 -19.15 -5.97
CA ASN A 392 -17.94 -17.69 -6.01
C ASN A 392 -19.29 -16.98 -6.25
N TRP A 393 -19.36 -15.70 -5.87
CA TRP A 393 -20.48 -14.82 -6.22
C TRP A 393 -20.06 -13.89 -7.36
N TRP A 394 -20.83 -13.93 -8.44
CA TRP A 394 -20.54 -13.20 -9.69
C TRP A 394 -21.45 -11.98 -9.89
N GLY A 395 -22.22 -11.60 -8.87
CA GLY A 395 -23.18 -10.50 -8.95
C GLY A 395 -24.53 -10.85 -9.57
N SER A 396 -24.81 -12.13 -9.83
CA SER A 396 -26.13 -12.66 -10.20
C SER A 396 -26.35 -14.07 -9.67
N ALA A 397 -27.62 -14.44 -9.48
CA ALA A 397 -28.07 -15.79 -9.15
C ALA A 397 -28.43 -16.62 -10.39
N LEU A 398 -28.43 -16.01 -11.58
CA LEU A 398 -28.81 -16.66 -12.84
C LEU A 398 -27.56 -17.15 -13.57
N ALA A 399 -27.54 -18.42 -13.96
CA ALA A 399 -26.38 -19.03 -14.63
C ALA A 399 -26.00 -18.30 -15.93
N ALA A 400 -26.99 -17.88 -16.73
CA ALA A 400 -26.75 -17.14 -17.97
C ALA A 400 -26.06 -15.78 -17.72
N ASP A 401 -26.43 -15.08 -16.65
CA ASP A 401 -25.76 -13.83 -16.26
C ASP A 401 -24.34 -14.08 -15.75
N VAL A 402 -24.09 -15.23 -15.13
CA VAL A 402 -22.75 -15.61 -14.67
C VAL A 402 -21.85 -15.92 -15.87
N GLU A 403 -22.34 -16.73 -16.82
CA GLU A 403 -21.65 -17.03 -18.08
C GLU A 403 -21.27 -15.74 -18.81
N ALA A 404 -22.21 -14.81 -19.00
CA ALA A 404 -21.98 -13.55 -19.72
C ALA A 404 -20.95 -12.60 -19.06
N ARG A 405 -20.56 -12.86 -17.80
CA ARG A 405 -19.57 -12.07 -17.04
C ARG A 405 -18.17 -12.69 -17.07
N ILE A 406 -18.04 -13.91 -17.57
CA ILE A 406 -16.81 -14.68 -17.64
C ILE A 406 -16.45 -14.84 -19.11
N THR A 407 -15.31 -14.29 -19.53
CA THR A 407 -14.80 -14.52 -20.88
C THR A 407 -13.83 -15.70 -20.88
N HIS A 408 -14.16 -16.76 -21.58
CA HIS A 408 -13.39 -18.01 -21.58
C HIS A 408 -13.62 -18.81 -22.88
N LYS A 409 -13.35 -20.11 -22.86
CA LYS A 409 -13.42 -21.00 -24.02
C LYS A 409 -14.77 -20.98 -24.78
N THR A 410 -15.88 -20.71 -24.11
CA THR A 410 -17.20 -20.58 -24.75
C THR A 410 -17.26 -19.39 -25.71
N ASP A 411 -16.58 -18.29 -25.39
CA ASP A 411 -16.52 -17.07 -26.21
C ASP A 411 -15.48 -17.17 -27.31
N ASP A 412 -14.32 -17.77 -27.01
CA ASP A 412 -13.22 -17.97 -27.95
C ASP A 412 -12.59 -19.35 -27.74
N ALA A 413 -12.65 -20.20 -28.76
CA ALA A 413 -12.15 -21.57 -28.69
C ALA A 413 -10.64 -21.68 -28.41
N THR A 414 -9.88 -20.59 -28.55
CA THR A 414 -8.44 -20.50 -28.24
C THR A 414 -8.13 -20.17 -26.77
N PHE A 415 -9.15 -19.87 -25.97
CA PHE A 415 -9.04 -19.55 -24.55
C PHE A 415 -9.15 -20.78 -23.65
N GLY A 416 -8.69 -20.64 -22.41
CA GLY A 416 -8.82 -21.68 -21.39
C GLY A 416 -10.26 -21.81 -20.92
N PHE A 417 -10.65 -23.00 -20.47
CA PHE A 417 -11.97 -23.21 -19.87
C PHE A 417 -12.01 -22.67 -18.42
N VAL A 418 -13.17 -22.17 -18.00
CA VAL A 418 -13.42 -21.76 -16.61
C VAL A 418 -14.56 -22.60 -16.08
N ASP A 419 -14.27 -23.40 -15.07
CA ASP A 419 -15.24 -24.22 -14.36
C ASP A 419 -15.69 -23.47 -13.11
N TYR A 420 -16.82 -22.76 -13.21
CA TYR A 420 -17.36 -21.93 -12.12
C TYR A 420 -18.51 -22.61 -11.35
N ASN A 421 -18.91 -23.83 -11.73
CA ASN A 421 -20.04 -24.53 -11.14
C ASN A 421 -19.60 -25.45 -9.99
N PRO A 422 -20.28 -25.42 -8.83
CA PRO A 422 -21.43 -24.57 -8.51
C PRO A 422 -21.01 -23.13 -8.24
N PHE A 423 -21.81 -22.13 -8.65
CA PHE A 423 -21.65 -20.75 -8.18
C PHE A 423 -22.65 -20.43 -7.05
N ARG A 424 -22.39 -19.39 -6.27
CA ARG A 424 -23.28 -18.98 -5.17
C ARG A 424 -24.51 -18.30 -5.75
N ALA A 425 -25.71 -18.79 -5.40
CA ALA A 425 -26.98 -18.16 -5.80
C ALA A 425 -27.38 -16.97 -4.91
N THR A 426 -26.67 -16.73 -3.80
CA THR A 426 -26.91 -15.62 -2.89
C THR A 426 -25.67 -14.76 -2.71
N GLY A 427 -25.83 -13.47 -3.00
CA GLY A 427 -24.82 -12.47 -2.70
C GLY A 427 -24.63 -12.28 -1.19
N PRO A 428 -23.55 -11.59 -0.77
CA PRO A 428 -23.47 -11.09 0.60
C PRO A 428 -24.71 -10.23 0.92
N LEU A 429 -25.19 -10.28 2.17
CA LEU A 429 -26.17 -9.32 2.66
C LEU A 429 -25.56 -7.91 2.55
N ALA A 430 -26.05 -7.12 1.59
CA ALA A 430 -25.52 -5.80 1.34
C ALA A 430 -25.87 -4.87 2.51
N VAL A 431 -24.87 -4.29 3.16
CA VAL A 431 -25.07 -3.03 3.90
C VAL A 431 -25.20 -1.95 2.84
N ARG A 432 -26.42 -1.56 2.48
CA ARG A 432 -26.63 -0.38 1.63
C ARG A 432 -26.08 0.82 2.39
N GLY A 433 -24.96 1.38 1.92
CA GLY A 433 -24.48 2.66 2.43
C GLY A 433 -25.58 3.71 2.26
N ALA A 434 -25.98 4.34 3.35
CA ALA A 434 -26.98 5.38 3.31
C ALA A 434 -26.50 6.52 2.40
N ARG A 435 -27.24 6.82 1.32
CA ARG A 435 -26.96 7.98 0.47
C ARG A 435 -27.31 9.24 1.26
N PRO A 436 -26.47 10.29 1.36
CA PRO A 436 -26.81 11.46 2.15
C PRO A 436 -28.06 12.18 1.61
N LEU A 437 -28.97 12.58 2.49
CA LEU A 437 -30.08 13.48 2.22
C LEU A 437 -29.69 14.89 2.67
N ALA A 438 -29.76 15.88 1.76
CA ALA A 438 -29.56 17.28 2.12
C ALA A 438 -30.82 17.78 2.84
N LEU A 439 -30.80 17.72 4.18
CA LEU A 439 -31.92 18.07 5.04
C LEU A 439 -31.60 19.31 5.86
N GLU A 440 -32.44 20.33 5.79
CA GLU A 440 -32.40 21.46 6.71
C GLU A 440 -33.36 21.23 7.87
N VAL A 441 -32.91 21.59 9.08
CA VAL A 441 -33.67 21.37 10.32
C VAL A 441 -33.75 22.68 11.09
N TYR A 442 -34.94 23.27 11.17
CA TYR A 442 -35.13 24.58 11.79
C TYR A 442 -36.52 24.79 12.44
N PRO A 443 -36.62 25.58 13.51
CA PRO A 443 -35.51 26.11 14.28
C PRO A 443 -34.79 24.99 15.05
N ASN A 444 -33.49 25.15 15.26
CA ASN A 444 -32.68 24.32 16.13
C ASN A 444 -31.75 25.26 16.90
N PRO A 445 -32.06 25.60 18.17
CA PRO A 445 -32.92 24.86 19.10
C PRO A 445 -34.44 24.97 18.83
N ALA A 446 -35.20 23.92 19.18
CA ALA A 446 -36.65 23.83 18.99
C ALA A 446 -37.40 23.80 20.33
N ARG A 447 -38.54 24.50 20.41
CA ARG A 447 -39.37 24.55 21.65
C ARG A 447 -40.60 23.65 21.59
N THR A 448 -41.38 23.76 20.51
CA THR A 448 -42.65 23.03 20.36
C THR A 448 -42.73 22.18 19.09
N ARG A 449 -42.03 22.62 18.04
CA ARG A 449 -41.97 21.95 16.73
C ARG A 449 -40.66 22.27 16.03
N VAL A 450 -40.25 21.37 15.15
CA VAL A 450 -39.14 21.54 14.22
C VAL A 450 -39.62 21.25 12.79
N THR A 451 -39.14 22.03 11.83
CA THR A 451 -39.36 21.82 10.40
C THR A 451 -38.17 21.03 9.85
N LEU A 452 -38.48 20.00 9.08
CA LEU A 452 -37.53 19.18 8.34
C LEU A 452 -37.78 19.45 6.85
N GLN A 453 -36.86 20.15 6.20
CA GLN A 453 -36.96 20.51 4.78
C GLN A 453 -36.02 19.62 3.97
N ALA A 454 -36.62 18.71 3.21
CA ALA A 454 -35.94 17.88 2.23
C ALA A 454 -35.95 18.57 0.85
N PRO A 455 -35.06 18.17 -0.08
CA PRO A 455 -34.88 18.88 -1.35
C PRO A 455 -35.94 18.52 -2.41
N ALA A 456 -36.78 17.52 -2.15
CA ALA A 456 -37.80 17.04 -3.08
C ALA A 456 -39.04 16.54 -2.35
N ALA A 457 -40.16 16.48 -3.08
CA ALA A 457 -41.41 15.87 -2.62
C ALA A 457 -41.25 14.35 -2.40
N GLY A 458 -42.07 13.79 -1.50
CA GLY A 458 -42.15 12.36 -1.26
C GLY A 458 -42.31 11.99 0.22
N PRO A 459 -42.41 10.68 0.52
CA PRO A 459 -42.53 10.18 1.89
C PRO A 459 -41.23 10.40 2.67
N LEU A 460 -41.35 11.10 3.80
CA LEU A 460 -40.27 11.41 4.73
C LEU A 460 -40.46 10.58 6.02
N ALA A 461 -39.58 9.60 6.24
CA ALA A 461 -39.58 8.80 7.45
C ALA A 461 -38.61 9.40 8.46
N VAL A 462 -39.12 9.84 9.61
CA VAL A 462 -38.39 10.58 10.65
C VAL A 462 -38.34 9.72 11.90
N THR A 463 -37.16 9.59 12.50
CA THR A 463 -36.94 8.96 13.80
C THR A 463 -36.14 9.90 14.68
N LEU A 464 -36.63 10.17 15.88
CA LEU A 464 -35.93 10.93 16.92
C LEU A 464 -35.46 9.95 18.00
N LEU A 465 -34.20 10.07 18.39
CA LEU A 465 -33.53 9.23 19.38
C LEU A 465 -33.05 10.10 20.55
N ASP A 466 -33.14 9.57 21.77
CA ASP A 466 -32.51 10.19 22.94
C ASP A 466 -30.98 9.96 22.97
N ALA A 467 -30.32 10.49 24.00
CA ALA A 467 -28.87 10.34 24.18
C ALA A 467 -28.40 8.89 24.40
N GLN A 468 -29.32 7.99 24.78
CA GLN A 468 -29.06 6.55 24.91
C GLN A 468 -29.34 5.78 23.62
N GLY A 469 -29.77 6.47 22.55
CA GLY A 469 -30.10 5.86 21.26
C GLY A 469 -31.48 5.21 21.21
N ARG A 470 -32.35 5.44 22.20
CA ARG A 470 -33.73 4.92 22.21
C ARG A 470 -34.63 5.80 21.37
N THR A 471 -35.50 5.19 20.57
CA THR A 471 -36.51 5.93 19.80
C THR A 471 -37.52 6.58 20.73
N VAL A 472 -37.54 7.92 20.74
CA VAL A 472 -38.51 8.72 21.50
C VAL A 472 -39.64 9.25 20.63
N ARG A 473 -39.44 9.30 19.31
CA ARG A 473 -40.49 9.67 18.35
C ARG A 473 -40.22 9.08 16.99
N GLN A 474 -41.28 8.69 16.29
CA GLN A 474 -41.21 8.25 14.90
C GLN A 474 -42.41 8.82 14.14
N GLN A 475 -42.18 9.33 12.93
CA GLN A 475 -43.21 9.95 12.10
C GLN A 475 -42.94 9.62 10.64
N LEU A 476 -43.98 9.24 9.90
CA LEU A 476 -43.93 9.13 8.44
C LEU A 476 -44.84 10.21 7.86
N SER A 477 -44.30 11.09 7.02
CA SER A 477 -45.07 12.20 6.42
C SER A 477 -44.97 12.13 4.90
N ALA A 478 -46.11 12.10 4.20
CA ALA A 478 -46.13 12.40 2.78
C ALA A 478 -45.97 13.91 2.60
N THR A 479 -44.93 14.35 1.88
CA THR A 479 -44.64 15.78 1.69
C THR A 479 -44.80 16.15 0.21
N ALA A 480 -45.57 17.19 -0.08
CA ALA A 480 -45.78 17.67 -1.45
C ALA A 480 -44.63 18.55 -1.96
N ASP A 481 -43.88 19.16 -1.04
CA ASP A 481 -42.80 20.13 -1.26
C ASP A 481 -41.51 19.77 -0.50
N GLY A 482 -41.42 18.55 0.05
CA GLY A 482 -40.30 18.11 0.87
C GLY A 482 -40.35 18.59 2.32
N ARG A 483 -41.39 19.34 2.72
CA ARG A 483 -41.52 19.91 4.07
C ARG A 483 -42.31 18.98 4.99
N ALA A 484 -41.72 18.61 6.12
CA ALA A 484 -42.41 17.95 7.23
C ALA A 484 -42.25 18.74 8.53
N VAL A 485 -43.29 18.74 9.37
CA VAL A 485 -43.25 19.32 10.71
C VAL A 485 -43.30 18.21 11.74
N LEU A 486 -42.28 18.16 12.60
CA LEU A 486 -42.19 17.24 13.72
C LEU A 486 -42.47 18.01 15.01
N SER A 487 -43.49 17.60 15.76
CA SER A 487 -43.72 18.14 17.11
C SER A 487 -42.63 17.63 18.06
N VAL A 488 -42.13 18.49 18.94
CA VAL A 488 -41.22 18.13 20.06
C VAL A 488 -41.90 18.32 21.43
N ASN A 489 -43.19 18.65 21.45
CA ASN A 489 -43.96 18.76 22.69
C ASN A 489 -43.95 17.44 23.47
N GLY A 490 -43.74 17.52 24.78
CA GLY A 490 -43.68 16.38 25.68
C GLY A 490 -42.31 15.68 25.73
N LEU A 491 -41.31 16.18 24.99
CA LEU A 491 -39.91 15.75 25.14
C LEU A 491 -39.24 16.60 26.23
N GLY A 492 -38.39 15.98 27.06
CA GLY A 492 -37.59 16.70 28.04
C GLY A 492 -36.54 17.57 27.35
N GLN A 493 -36.15 18.68 27.99
CA GLN A 493 -35.06 19.54 27.52
C GLN A 493 -33.77 18.73 27.35
N GLY A 494 -33.09 18.89 26.22
CA GLY A 494 -31.85 18.16 25.96
C GLY A 494 -31.54 17.93 24.48
N LEU A 495 -30.45 17.19 24.27
CA LEU A 495 -29.93 16.86 22.95
C LEU A 495 -30.53 15.54 22.45
N TYR A 496 -31.10 15.59 21.26
CA TYR A 496 -31.63 14.44 20.54
C TYR A 496 -30.88 14.22 19.23
N LEU A 497 -30.90 12.99 18.73
CA LEU A 497 -30.45 12.66 17.39
C LEU A 497 -31.65 12.42 16.49
N TYR A 498 -31.66 13.01 15.30
CA TYR A 498 -32.63 12.68 14.28
C TYR A 498 -32.00 11.76 13.23
N ARG A 499 -32.83 10.85 12.69
CA ARG A 499 -32.59 10.11 11.45
C ARG A 499 -33.79 10.32 10.54
N VAL A 500 -33.54 10.82 9.34
CA VAL A 500 -34.58 11.10 8.34
C VAL A 500 -34.26 10.37 7.06
N GLU A 501 -35.22 9.64 6.50
CA GLU A 501 -35.06 8.85 5.29
C GLU A 501 -36.07 9.29 4.22
N GLN A 502 -35.59 9.45 2.98
CA GLN A 502 -36.40 9.79 1.81
C GLN A 502 -35.80 9.14 0.55
N GLY A 503 -36.58 8.33 -0.17
CA GLY A 503 -36.16 7.74 -1.45
C GLY A 503 -34.83 6.96 -1.41
N GLY A 504 -34.55 6.27 -0.29
CA GLY A 504 -33.28 5.55 -0.08
C GLY A 504 -32.08 6.44 0.26
N ARG A 505 -32.30 7.72 0.55
CA ARG A 505 -31.33 8.64 1.15
C ARG A 505 -31.61 8.84 2.62
N THR A 506 -30.60 9.16 3.41
CA THR A 506 -30.68 9.36 4.86
C THR A 506 -29.94 10.63 5.28
N ALA A 507 -30.54 11.41 6.17
CA ALA A 507 -29.90 12.47 6.92
C ALA A 507 -29.87 12.09 8.40
N THR A 508 -28.74 12.36 9.07
CA THR A 508 -28.64 12.28 10.52
C THR A 508 -28.06 13.58 11.07
N GLY A 509 -28.47 13.95 12.27
CA GLY A 509 -27.96 15.16 12.91
C GLY A 509 -28.46 15.30 14.33
N ARG A 510 -28.17 16.46 14.93
CA ARG A 510 -28.51 16.79 16.31
C ARG A 510 -29.64 17.80 16.34
N LEU A 511 -30.58 17.61 17.25
CA LEU A 511 -31.67 18.54 17.55
C LEU A 511 -31.61 18.90 19.03
N LEU A 512 -31.50 20.19 19.35
CA LEU A 512 -31.62 20.67 20.72
C LEU A 512 -33.08 21.02 20.99
N VAL A 513 -33.64 20.50 22.08
CA VAL A 513 -34.99 20.85 22.56
C VAL A 513 -34.87 21.71 23.82
N GLU A 514 -35.54 22.87 23.82
CA GLU A 514 -35.57 23.87 24.91
C GLU A 514 -36.95 24.10 25.50
#